data_AF-A0A661ZTP8-F1
#
_entry.id   AF-A0A661ZTP8-F1
#
_cell.length_a   1.000
_cell.length_b   1.000
_cell.length_c   1.000
_cell.angle_alpha   90.00
_cell.angle_beta   90.00
_cell.angle_gamma   90.00
#
_symmetry.space_group_name_H-M   'P 1'
#
loop_
_entity.id
_entity.type
_entity.pdbx_description
1 polymer ?
#
loop_
_entity_poly.entity_id
_entity_poly.type
_entity_poly.pdbx_seq_one_letter_code
_entity_poly.pdbx_strand_id
1 'polypeptide(L)'
;MIPKDVFICDWHYERPDKTAVYFAMKGLKVATCPWRKPDVARLQIQDMIEFRSGSTPEMKENFQGVILTSWASAEGFMRNFYDTTREDGAKEMLSIFEL
;
A
#
# COMPACT_ATOMS: atom_id res chain seq x y z
N MET A 1 -11.72 -17.98 -12.76
CA MET A 1 -11.44 -17.00 -11.67
C MET A 1 -10.88 -17.75 -10.47
N ILE A 2 -10.10 -17.09 -9.61
CA ILE A 2 -9.58 -17.64 -8.36
C ILE A 2 -10.63 -17.59 -7.21
N PRO A 3 -10.44 -18.36 -6.12
CA PRO A 3 -11.27 -18.28 -4.91
C PRO A 3 -11.33 -16.86 -4.30
N LYS A 4 -12.46 -16.50 -3.68
CA LYS A 4 -12.74 -15.14 -3.16
C LYS A 4 -12.14 -14.84 -1.79
N ASP A 5 -11.71 -15.87 -1.10
CA ASP A 5 -10.97 -15.80 0.15
C ASP A 5 -9.47 -15.52 -0.04
N VAL A 6 -8.98 -15.52 -1.29
CA VAL A 6 -7.62 -15.06 -1.60
C VAL A 6 -7.51 -13.56 -1.34
N PHE A 7 -6.48 -13.19 -0.58
CA PHE A 7 -6.10 -11.80 -0.32
C PHE A 7 -5.03 -11.36 -1.33
N ILE A 8 -5.24 -10.22 -1.98
CA ILE A 8 -4.34 -9.65 -2.96
C ILE A 8 -3.42 -8.62 -2.30
N CYS A 9 -2.11 -8.83 -2.44
CA CYS A 9 -1.09 -7.82 -2.16
C CYS A 9 -0.69 -7.16 -3.48
N ASP A 10 -1.18 -5.95 -3.72
CA ASP A 10 -1.07 -5.27 -5.02
C ASP A 10 0.14 -4.34 -5.07
N TRP A 11 1.20 -4.73 -5.79
CA TRP A 11 2.48 -4.00 -5.87
C TRP A 11 2.57 -3.14 -7.13
N HIS A 12 2.67 -1.82 -6.96
CA HIS A 12 3.02 -0.87 -8.03
C HIS A 12 3.98 0.20 -7.51
N TYR A 13 5.20 0.29 -8.08
CA TYR A 13 6.25 1.17 -7.57
C TYR A 13 6.38 2.49 -8.33
N GLU A 14 6.10 2.48 -9.62
CA GLU A 14 6.39 3.62 -10.49
C GLU A 14 5.18 4.54 -10.66
N ARG A 15 3.97 4.01 -10.52
CA ARG A 15 2.71 4.71 -10.74
C ARG A 15 1.64 4.21 -9.76
N PRO A 16 0.68 5.07 -9.36
CA PRO A 16 -0.46 4.67 -8.56
C PRO A 16 -1.55 4.10 -9.48
N ASP A 17 -1.27 2.97 -10.14
CA ASP A 17 -2.27 2.30 -10.98
C ASP A 17 -3.45 1.87 -10.10
N LYS A 18 -4.68 2.14 -10.54
CA LYS A 18 -5.90 1.93 -9.74
C LYS A 18 -6.38 0.47 -9.79
N THR A 19 -5.45 -0.48 -9.80
CA THR A 19 -5.69 -1.93 -9.93
C THR A 19 -6.41 -2.52 -8.73
N ALA A 20 -6.26 -1.95 -7.53
CA ALA A 20 -7.05 -2.32 -6.37
C ALA A 20 -8.57 -2.27 -6.64
N VAL A 21 -9.04 -1.30 -7.45
CA VAL A 21 -10.45 -1.21 -7.86
C VAL A 21 -10.85 -2.43 -8.68
N TYR A 22 -10.01 -2.85 -9.62
CA TYR A 22 -10.27 -4.02 -10.45
C TYR A 22 -10.44 -5.29 -9.59
N PHE A 23 -9.54 -5.53 -8.63
CA PHE A 23 -9.64 -6.67 -7.72
C PHE A 23 -10.88 -6.59 -6.82
N ALA A 24 -11.15 -5.42 -6.24
CA ALA A 24 -12.32 -5.20 -5.39
C ALA A 24 -13.65 -5.39 -6.14
N MET A 25 -13.74 -4.93 -7.39
CA MET A 25 -14.91 -5.16 -8.26
C MET A 25 -15.10 -6.64 -8.61
N LYS A 26 -14.03 -7.44 -8.57
CA LYS A 26 -14.12 -8.90 -8.70
C LYS A 26 -14.42 -9.60 -7.38
N GLY A 27 -14.67 -8.88 -6.29
CA GLY A 27 -14.98 -9.47 -4.98
C GLY A 27 -13.76 -10.06 -4.26
N LEU A 28 -12.56 -9.59 -4.59
CA LEU A 28 -11.33 -9.99 -3.92
C LEU A 28 -10.93 -8.92 -2.91
N LYS A 29 -10.51 -9.37 -1.72
CA LYS A 29 -9.88 -8.51 -0.73
C LYS A 29 -8.50 -8.08 -1.22
N VAL A 30 -8.18 -6.80 -1.14
CA VAL A 30 -6.93 -6.24 -1.65
C VAL A 30 -6.36 -5.19 -0.71
N ALA A 31 -5.05 -5.22 -0.50
CA ALA A 31 -4.28 -4.11 0.00
C ALA A 31 -3.25 -3.67 -1.03
N THR A 32 -3.05 -2.35 -1.15
CA THR A 32 -1.95 -1.80 -1.95
C THR A 32 -0.66 -1.89 -1.18
N CYS A 33 0.43 -2.24 -1.85
CA CYS A 33 1.71 -2.52 -1.22
C CYS A 33 2.82 -1.60 -1.78
N PRO A 34 2.96 -0.36 -1.30
CA PRO A 34 4.05 0.51 -1.73
C PRO A 34 5.40 0.01 -1.22
N TRP A 35 6.47 0.52 -1.83
CA TRP A 35 7.84 0.32 -1.33
C TRP A 35 8.68 1.58 -1.22
N ARG A 36 9.30 2.10 -2.30
CA ARG A 36 10.42 3.06 -2.17
C ARG A 36 10.20 4.43 -2.78
N LYS A 37 8.97 4.73 -3.21
CA LYS A 37 8.61 6.04 -3.75
C LYS A 37 7.54 6.65 -2.83
N PRO A 38 7.94 7.45 -1.84
CA PRO A 38 7.03 7.97 -0.83
C PRO A 38 5.89 8.79 -1.45
N ASP A 39 6.16 9.56 -2.51
CA ASP A 39 5.13 10.34 -3.22
C ASP A 39 4.07 9.46 -3.88
N VAL A 40 4.49 8.38 -4.55
CA VAL A 40 3.58 7.41 -5.16
C VAL A 40 2.77 6.70 -4.08
N ALA A 41 3.40 6.34 -2.97
CA ALA A 41 2.76 5.67 -1.86
C ALA A 41 1.68 6.53 -1.19
N ARG A 42 1.92 7.84 -1.02
CA ARG A 42 0.91 8.78 -0.50
C ARG A 42 -0.32 8.84 -1.40
N LEU A 43 -0.12 8.90 -2.72
CA LEU A 43 -1.23 8.85 -3.68
C LEU A 43 -2.01 7.53 -3.57
N GLN A 44 -1.33 6.40 -3.41
CA GLN A 44 -1.97 5.10 -3.21
C GLN A 44 -2.75 5.00 -1.89
N ILE A 45 -2.31 5.65 -0.82
CA ILE A 45 -3.06 5.73 0.43
C ILE A 45 -4.31 6.60 0.23
N GLN A 46 -4.15 7.76 -0.38
CA GLN A 46 -5.28 8.65 -0.70
C GLN A 46 -6.33 7.93 -1.55
N ASP A 47 -5.90 7.21 -2.59
CA ASP A 47 -6.75 6.36 -3.41
C ASP A 47 -7.51 5.34 -2.57
N MET A 48 -6.82 4.64 -1.67
CA MET A 48 -7.44 3.63 -0.82
C MET A 48 -8.51 4.23 0.12
N ILE A 49 -8.26 5.43 0.63
CA ILE A 49 -9.25 6.19 1.44
C ILE A 49 -10.46 6.56 0.58
N GLU A 50 -10.24 7.08 -0.63
CA GLU A 50 -11.29 7.48 -1.56
C GLU A 50 -12.13 6.29 -2.02
N PHE A 51 -11.49 5.18 -2.39
CA PHE A 51 -12.17 3.95 -2.80
C PHE A 51 -13.03 3.42 -1.66
N ARG A 52 -12.50 3.37 -0.45
CA ARG A 52 -13.22 2.84 0.70
C ARG A 52 -14.36 3.76 1.16
N SER A 53 -14.21 5.08 1.04
CA SER A 53 -15.26 6.05 1.41
C SER A 53 -16.36 6.18 0.36
N GLY A 54 -16.02 6.07 -0.93
CA GLY A 54 -16.97 6.20 -2.04
C GLY A 54 -17.66 4.92 -2.50
N SER A 55 -17.30 3.75 -1.95
CA SER A 55 -17.86 2.45 -2.35
C SER A 55 -19.14 2.07 -1.61
N THR A 56 -19.94 1.18 -2.21
CA THR A 56 -21.07 0.53 -1.52
C THR A 56 -20.58 -0.26 -0.30
N PRO A 57 -21.45 -0.57 0.68
CA PRO A 57 -21.08 -1.36 1.85
C PRO A 57 -20.37 -2.68 1.49
N GLU A 58 -20.84 -3.38 0.45
CA GLU A 58 -20.28 -4.66 0.01
C GLU A 58 -18.89 -4.50 -0.61
N MET A 59 -18.69 -3.48 -1.44
CA MET A 59 -17.42 -3.26 -2.13
C MET A 59 -16.38 -2.62 -1.21
N LYS A 60 -16.81 -1.81 -0.24
CA LYS A 60 -15.96 -1.20 0.79
C LYS A 60 -15.15 -2.25 1.57
N GLU A 61 -15.76 -3.41 1.84
CA GLU A 61 -15.12 -4.52 2.55
C GLU A 61 -14.01 -5.21 1.74
N ASN A 62 -13.88 -4.93 0.44
CA ASN A 62 -12.80 -5.47 -0.37
C ASN A 62 -11.53 -4.62 -0.31
N PHE A 63 -11.63 -3.34 0.08
CA PHE A 63 -10.50 -2.43 0.23
C PHE A 63 -9.90 -2.53 1.64
N GLN A 64 -8.83 -3.31 1.77
CA GLN A 64 -8.26 -3.71 3.07
C GLN A 64 -7.13 -2.81 3.56
N GLY A 65 -6.79 -1.74 2.83
CA GLY A 65 -5.81 -0.75 3.25
C GLY A 65 -4.48 -0.86 2.52
N VAL A 66 -3.40 -0.55 3.24
CA VAL A 66 -2.05 -0.43 2.69
C VAL A 66 -1.06 -1.23 3.54
N ILE A 67 -0.17 -1.98 2.89
CA ILE A 67 0.91 -2.74 3.54
C ILE A 67 2.25 -2.24 2.98
N LEU A 68 2.99 -1.46 3.79
CA LEU A 68 4.32 -1.02 3.39
C LEU A 68 5.26 -2.23 3.30
N THR A 69 5.88 -2.41 2.13
CA THR A 69 6.83 -3.50 1.88
C THR A 69 8.26 -2.98 1.91
N SER A 70 9.19 -3.77 2.43
CA SER A 70 10.64 -3.49 2.38
C SER A 70 11.37 -4.73 1.87
N TRP A 71 12.31 -4.52 0.94
CA TRP A 71 13.22 -5.55 0.45
C TRP A 71 14.58 -5.55 1.17
N ALA A 72 14.77 -4.67 2.15
CA ALA A 72 15.97 -4.67 2.97
C ALA A 72 16.00 -5.88 3.91
N SER A 73 17.20 -6.28 4.35
CA SER A 73 17.31 -7.20 5.48
C SER A 73 16.71 -6.56 6.74
N ALA A 74 16.30 -7.37 7.72
CA ALA A 74 15.78 -6.86 8.99
C ALA A 74 16.78 -5.92 9.66
N GLU A 75 18.07 -6.29 9.70
CA GLU A 75 19.13 -5.43 10.24
C GLU A 75 19.27 -4.13 9.44
N GLY A 76 19.27 -4.21 8.10
CA GLY A 76 19.37 -3.04 7.23
C GLY A 76 18.19 -2.08 7.39
N PHE A 77 16.98 -2.61 7.53
CA PHE A 77 15.79 -1.82 7.81
C PHE A 77 15.92 -1.10 9.16
N MET A 78 16.30 -1.81 10.22
CA MET A 78 16.46 -1.20 11.56
C MET A 78 17.54 -0.13 11.56
N ARG A 79 18.68 -0.39 10.90
CA ARG A 79 19.75 0.59 10.74
C ARG A 79 19.26 1.84 10.01
N ASN A 80 18.61 1.68 8.86
CA ASN A 80 18.08 2.79 8.07
C ASN A 80 16.92 3.53 8.76
N PHE A 81 16.23 2.88 9.69
CA PHE A 81 15.17 3.52 10.46
C PHE A 81 15.71 4.46 11.54
N TYR A 82 16.78 4.05 12.24
CA TYR A 82 17.40 4.84 13.32
C TYR A 82 18.50 5.79 12.83
N ASP A 83 19.08 5.56 11.65
CA ASP A 83 20.10 6.43 11.08
C ASP A 83 19.48 7.73 10.55
N THR A 84 19.51 8.77 11.38
CA THR A 84 18.98 10.10 11.04
C THR A 84 19.90 10.90 10.11
N THR A 85 21.05 10.35 9.72
CA THR A 85 22.02 11.02 8.84
C THR A 85 21.84 10.65 7.37
N ARG A 86 21.06 9.60 7.09
CA ARG A 86 20.69 9.21 5.72
C ARG A 86 19.33 9.81 5.39
N GLU A 87 19.32 10.71 4.43
CA GLU A 87 18.13 10.99 3.65
C GLU A 87 17.69 9.67 3.00
N ASP A 88 16.50 9.21 3.38
CA ASP A 88 15.58 8.52 2.46
C ASP A 88 15.80 7.03 2.20
N GLY A 89 15.28 6.21 3.11
CA GLY A 89 15.06 4.79 2.81
C GLY A 89 13.90 4.14 3.56
N ALA A 90 13.92 4.21 4.89
CA ALA A 90 12.91 3.57 5.74
C ALA A 90 12.01 4.58 6.46
N LYS A 91 12.59 5.62 7.06
CA LYS A 91 11.83 6.62 7.83
C LYS A 91 10.89 7.45 6.95
N GLU A 92 11.38 7.95 5.83
CA GLU A 92 10.57 8.69 4.85
C GLU A 92 9.46 7.80 4.23
N MET A 93 9.76 6.52 4.01
CA MET A 93 8.73 5.59 3.54
C MET A 93 7.67 5.30 4.60
N LEU A 94 8.01 5.29 5.88
CA LEU A 94 7.04 5.10 6.96
C LEU A 94 6.18 6.35 7.20
N SER A 95 6.70 7.54 6.91
CA SER A 95 5.94 8.79 7.07
C SER A 95 4.74 8.89 6.12
N ILE A 96 4.58 7.96 5.17
CA ILE A 96 3.38 7.88 4.33
C ILE A 96 2.09 7.70 5.15
N PHE A 97 2.20 7.17 6.38
CA PHE A 97 1.07 6.93 7.28
C PHE A 97 0.76 8.12 8.21
N GLU A 98 1.54 9.20 8.15
CA GLU A 98 1.39 10.39 9.00
C GLU A 98 0.42 11.43 8.40
N LEU A 99 -0.67 10.97 7.77
CA LEU A 99 -1.69 11.81 7.14
C LEU A 99 -2.40 12.76 8.12
#